data_AF-A0A962QQI2-F1
#
_entry.id   AF-A0A962QQI2-F1
#
_cell.length_a   1.000
_cell.length_b   1.000
_cell.length_c   1.000
_cell.angle_alpha   90.00
_cell.angle_beta   90.00
_cell.angle_gamma   90.00
#
_symmetry.space_group_name_H-M   'P 1'
#
loop_
_entity.id
_entity.type
_entity.pdbx_description
1 polymer ?
#
loop_
_entity_poly.entity_id
_entity_poly.type
_entity_poly.pdbx_seq_one_letter_code
_entity_poly.pdbx_strand_id
1 'polypeptide(L)'
;CLYKLGCKGPETYNNCPSLEFNNVGGGVWPIGVGHPCFGCSEQGTGFHKALFSLSDVKTHTPPNAFPTIDAREGASSATVATAAVAGVAVGAALGASAVAGRKLGNRDADQE
;
A
#
# COMPACT_ATOMS: atom_id res chain seq x y z
N CYS A 1 0.67 12.02 17.23
CA CYS A 1 0.10 12.37 15.91
C CYS A 1 -1.42 12.29 15.98
N LEU A 2 -2.15 13.30 15.52
CA LEU A 2 -3.63 13.35 15.55
C LEU A 2 -4.27 13.20 14.14
N TYR A 3 -3.53 12.67 13.15
CA TYR A 3 -4.00 12.58 11.77
C TYR A 3 -5.31 11.80 11.63
N LYS A 4 -5.40 10.62 12.25
CA LYS A 4 -6.62 9.78 12.24
C LYS A 4 -7.81 10.40 12.98
N LEU A 5 -7.59 11.49 13.72
CA LEU A 5 -8.64 12.28 14.37
C LEU A 5 -9.03 13.51 13.53
N GLY A 6 -8.56 13.62 12.29
CA GLY A 6 -8.93 14.69 11.36
C GLY A 6 -8.05 15.94 11.43
N CYS A 7 -6.82 15.82 11.94
CA CYS A 7 -5.87 16.92 11.95
C CYS A 7 -5.57 17.43 10.53
N LYS A 8 -5.79 18.73 10.29
CA LYS A 8 -5.55 19.41 9.01
C LYS A 8 -4.13 19.95 8.82
N GLY A 9 -3.23 19.68 9.77
CA GLY A 9 -1.82 20.10 9.69
C GLY A 9 -1.10 19.78 8.37
N PRO A 10 -1.31 18.60 7.74
CA PRO A 10 -0.65 18.26 6.46
C PRO A 10 -1.02 19.13 5.24
N GLU A 11 -2.07 19.94 5.36
CA GLU A 11 -2.56 20.83 4.29
C GLU A 11 -2.83 22.25 4.82
N THR A 12 -2.17 22.68 5.90
CA THR A 12 -2.36 24.02 6.47
C THR A 12 -1.02 24.66 6.77
N TYR A 13 -0.74 25.81 6.14
CA TYR A 13 0.47 26.57 6.40
C TYR A 13 0.29 27.53 7.59
N ASN A 14 1.05 27.31 8.66
CA ASN A 14 1.11 28.20 9.83
C ASN A 14 2.33 27.89 10.72
N ASN A 15 2.70 28.81 11.61
CA ASN A 15 3.78 28.64 12.58
C ASN A 15 3.32 28.15 13.96
N CYS A 16 2.05 27.71 14.11
CA CYS A 16 1.48 27.19 15.36
C CYS A 16 2.38 26.20 16.14
N PRO A 17 3.02 25.18 15.53
CA PRO A 17 3.88 24.26 16.28
C PRO A 17 5.23 24.86 16.70
N SER A 18 5.65 25.98 16.09
CA SER A 18 6.96 26.59 16.32
C SER A 18 6.87 27.78 17.27
N LEU A 19 5.88 28.67 17.07
CA LEU A 19 5.68 29.86 17.89
C LEU A 19 4.77 29.60 19.09
N GLU A 20 3.88 28.62 18.98
CA GLU A 20 2.79 28.39 19.94
C GLU A 20 1.91 29.65 20.12
N PHE A 21 1.11 29.70 21.19
CA PHE A 21 0.23 30.81 21.51
C PHE A 21 0.46 31.29 22.95
N ASN A 22 0.20 32.59 23.17
CA ASN A 22 0.19 33.24 24.49
C ASN A 22 1.53 33.31 25.24
N ASN A 23 2.67 32.96 24.62
CA ASN A 23 4.01 33.09 25.18
C ASN A 23 4.24 32.39 26.54
N VAL A 24 3.35 31.47 26.92
CA VAL A 24 3.47 30.68 28.16
C VAL A 24 4.38 29.46 27.98
N GLY A 25 4.65 29.06 26.73
CA GLY A 25 5.40 27.86 26.38
C GLY A 25 4.68 26.57 26.78
N GLY A 26 5.32 25.43 26.51
CA GLY A 26 4.85 24.12 26.97
C GLY A 26 3.83 23.44 26.05
N GLY A 27 3.85 23.72 24.75
CA GLY A 27 2.94 23.08 23.80
C GLY A 27 1.57 23.76 23.75
N VAL A 28 1.51 25.07 23.95
CA VAL A 28 0.24 25.81 23.95
C VAL A 28 -0.18 26.16 22.52
N TRP A 29 -0.72 25.16 21.85
CA TRP A 29 -1.30 25.23 20.50
C TRP A 29 -2.26 24.04 20.33
N PRO A 30 -3.15 24.02 19.31
CA PRO A 30 -4.24 23.05 19.26
C PRO A 30 -3.81 21.59 19.44
N ILE A 31 -2.77 21.15 18.69
CA ILE A 31 -2.29 19.76 18.78
C ILE A 31 -1.56 19.50 20.09
N GLY A 32 -0.85 20.50 20.63
CA GLY A 32 -0.17 20.40 21.91
C GLY A 32 -1.14 20.24 23.09
N VAL A 33 -2.35 20.83 23.00
CA VAL A 33 -3.45 20.61 23.97
C VAL A 33 -4.34 19.40 23.64
N GLY A 34 -3.98 18.61 22.62
CA GLY A 34 -4.65 17.36 22.27
C GLY A 34 -5.80 17.46 21.27
N HIS A 35 -6.06 18.64 20.69
CA HIS A 35 -7.10 18.81 19.67
C HIS A 35 -6.51 18.84 18.25
N PRO A 36 -7.13 18.17 17.24
CA PRO A 36 -6.66 18.25 15.86
C PRO A 36 -6.63 19.70 15.34
N CYS A 37 -5.64 20.03 14.51
CA CYS A 37 -5.65 21.30 13.79
C CYS A 37 -6.92 21.38 12.93
N PHE A 38 -7.64 22.50 13.01
CA PHE A 38 -8.85 22.75 12.22
C PHE A 38 -8.57 23.32 10.82
N GLY A 39 -7.34 23.78 10.58
CA GLY A 39 -6.94 24.34 9.28
C GLY A 39 -7.44 25.75 9.01
N CYS A 40 -7.55 26.58 10.06
CA CYS A 40 -8.14 27.93 9.96
C CYS A 40 -7.35 28.92 9.09
N SER A 41 -6.05 28.71 8.87
CA SER A 41 -5.22 29.59 8.03
C SER A 41 -5.15 29.17 6.57
N GLU A 42 -5.80 28.08 6.18
CA GLU A 42 -5.79 27.60 4.79
C GLU A 42 -7.16 27.73 4.14
N GLN A 43 -7.18 28.35 2.95
CA GLN A 43 -8.41 28.47 2.16
C GLN A 43 -8.93 27.09 1.73
N GLY A 44 -10.24 26.87 1.86
CA GLY A 44 -10.87 25.60 1.48
C GLY A 44 -10.64 24.44 2.46
N THR A 45 -9.95 24.69 3.58
CA THR A 45 -9.75 23.69 4.64
C THR A 45 -10.65 24.00 5.84
N GLY A 46 -10.28 24.99 6.66
CA GLY A 46 -11.11 25.43 7.79
C GLY A 46 -12.47 25.91 7.30
N PHE A 47 -13.54 25.56 8.04
CA PHE A 47 -14.94 25.90 7.72
C PHE A 47 -15.50 25.28 6.42
N HIS A 48 -14.72 24.51 5.67
CA HIS A 48 -15.14 23.86 4.42
C HIS A 48 -15.11 22.33 4.54
N LYS A 49 -14.12 21.78 5.25
CA LYS A 49 -14.01 20.34 5.53
C LYS A 49 -14.61 20.00 6.89
N ALA A 50 -15.21 18.81 7.00
CA ALA A 50 -15.71 18.32 8.28
C ALA A 50 -14.58 18.18 9.30
N LEU A 51 -14.87 18.49 10.58
CA LEU A 51 -13.87 18.55 11.65
C LEU A 51 -13.01 17.28 11.73
N PHE A 52 -13.66 16.11 11.73
CA PHE A 52 -13.01 14.80 11.87
C PHE A 52 -12.72 14.09 10.53
N SER A 53 -12.84 14.77 9.39
CA SER A 53 -12.41 14.19 8.10
C SER A 53 -10.88 14.20 7.99
N LEU A 54 -10.31 13.24 7.28
CA LEU A 54 -8.88 13.23 7.00
C LEU A 54 -8.49 14.40 6.08
N SER A 55 -7.28 14.92 6.26
CA SER A 55 -6.67 15.91 5.37
C SER A 55 -5.98 15.25 4.18
N ASP A 56 -5.76 15.99 3.11
CA ASP A 56 -4.81 15.59 2.07
C ASP A 56 -3.38 15.78 2.59
N VAL A 57 -2.49 14.84 2.30
CA VAL A 57 -1.10 14.86 2.76
C VAL A 57 -0.21 15.32 1.61
N LYS A 58 0.00 16.64 1.50
CA LYS A 58 0.73 17.23 0.37
C LYS A 58 2.22 16.89 0.34
N THR A 59 2.82 16.66 1.51
CA THR A 59 4.29 16.62 1.69
C THR A 59 4.85 15.23 2.02
N HIS A 60 4.01 14.18 2.13
CA HIS A 60 4.46 12.82 2.46
C HIS A 60 3.90 11.75 1.52
N THR A 61 3.58 12.09 0.26
CA THR A 61 3.58 11.04 -0.77
C THR A 61 4.97 10.41 -0.72
N PRO A 62 5.11 9.12 -0.38
CA PRO A 62 6.41 8.48 -0.33
C PRO A 62 7.08 8.77 -1.68
N PRO A 63 8.41 9.00 -1.68
CA PRO A 63 9.13 9.17 -2.94
C PRO A 63 8.65 8.09 -3.89
N ASN A 64 8.36 8.46 -5.12
CA ASN A 64 8.08 7.63 -6.29
C ASN A 64 9.06 6.44 -6.47
N ALA A 65 10.06 6.30 -5.61
CA ALA A 65 10.93 5.15 -5.41
C ALA A 65 10.31 3.99 -4.61
N PHE A 66 9.24 4.19 -3.83
CA PHE A 66 8.58 3.10 -3.10
C PHE A 66 7.28 2.69 -3.79
N PRO A 67 7.08 1.38 -4.06
CA PRO A 67 5.81 0.88 -4.57
C PRO A 67 4.69 1.21 -3.58
N THR A 68 3.51 1.52 -4.10
CA THR A 68 2.29 1.70 -3.29
C THR A 68 2.05 0.45 -2.44
N ILE A 69 1.37 0.59 -1.29
CA ILE A 69 1.09 -0.56 -0.41
C ILE A 69 0.36 -1.69 -1.18
N ASP A 70 -0.52 -1.33 -2.11
CA ASP A 70 -1.21 -2.29 -2.99
C ASP A 70 -0.23 -3.05 -3.90
N ALA A 71 0.85 -2.39 -4.36
CA ALA A 71 1.89 -3.01 -5.15
C ALA A 71 2.79 -3.96 -4.33
N ARG A 72 2.88 -3.78 -3.01
CA ARG A 72 3.60 -4.72 -2.13
C ARG A 72 2.89 -6.07 -2.01
N GLU A 73 1.56 -6.07 -2.03
CA GLU A 73 0.77 -7.30 -1.95
C GLU A 73 0.72 -8.04 -3.30
N GLY A 74 0.75 -7.31 -4.41
CA GLY A 74 0.79 -7.87 -5.77
C GLY A 74 2.16 -8.42 -6.20
N ALA A 75 3.27 -7.79 -5.80
CA ALA A 75 4.59 -8.11 -6.34
C ALA A 75 5.21 -9.44 -5.84
N SER A 76 4.66 -10.05 -4.79
CA SER A 76 5.10 -11.37 -4.30
C SER A 76 4.06 -12.47 -4.48
N SER A 77 2.96 -12.19 -5.19
CA SER A 77 1.85 -13.14 -5.33
C SER A 77 2.08 -14.10 -6.51
N ALA A 78 3.10 -14.95 -6.40
CA ALA A 78 2.93 -16.31 -6.92
C ALA A 78 1.89 -16.98 -6.01
N THR A 79 0.62 -16.70 -6.25
CA THR A 79 -0.48 -17.30 -5.49
C THR A 79 -0.38 -18.81 -5.65
N VAL A 80 -0.62 -19.59 -4.59
CA VAL A 80 -0.52 -21.07 -4.62
C VAL A 80 -1.28 -21.66 -5.82
N ALA A 81 -2.38 -21.02 -6.24
CA ALA A 81 -3.13 -21.37 -7.43
C ALA A 81 -2.34 -21.27 -8.74
N THR A 82 -1.55 -20.20 -8.97
CA THR A 82 -0.78 -20.03 -10.21
C THR A 82 0.40 -21.01 -10.27
N ALA A 83 1.06 -21.25 -9.14
CA ALA A 83 2.11 -22.27 -9.03
C ALA A 83 1.58 -23.70 -9.25
N ALA A 84 0.41 -24.03 -8.72
CA ALA A 84 -0.21 -25.34 -8.90
C ALA A 84 -0.57 -25.62 -10.37
N VAL A 85 -1.17 -24.64 -11.07
CA VAL A 85 -1.53 -24.79 -12.49
C VAL A 85 -0.29 -24.97 -13.37
N ALA A 86 0.76 -24.19 -13.13
CA ALA A 86 2.03 -24.34 -13.85
C ALA A 86 2.66 -25.73 -13.62
N GLY A 87 2.66 -26.21 -12.37
CA GLY A 87 3.16 -27.54 -12.02
C GLY A 87 2.41 -28.68 -12.72
N VAL A 88 1.08 -28.60 -12.79
CA VAL A 88 0.24 -29.60 -13.48
C VAL A 88 0.53 -29.63 -14.99
N ALA A 89 0.61 -28.46 -15.64
CA ALA A 89 0.85 -28.39 -17.08
C ALA A 89 2.21 -28.98 -17.47
N VAL A 90 3.27 -28.63 -16.73
CA VAL A 90 4.63 -29.17 -16.96
C VAL A 90 4.67 -30.68 -16.67
N GLY A 91 4.07 -31.12 -15.57
CA GLY A 91 4.01 -32.54 -15.21
C GLY A 91 3.28 -33.39 -16.24
N ALA A 92 2.14 -32.90 -16.78
CA ALA A 92 1.35 -33.61 -17.79
C ALA A 92 2.11 -33.75 -19.12
N ALA A 93 2.78 -32.69 -19.59
CA ALA A 93 3.53 -32.72 -20.84
C ALA A 93 4.72 -33.70 -20.77
N LEU A 94 5.48 -33.67 -19.67
CA LEU A 94 6.60 -34.59 -19.44
C LEU A 94 6.12 -36.04 -19.27
N GLY A 95 5.02 -36.26 -18.55
CA GLY A 95 4.43 -37.60 -18.39
C GLY A 95 3.95 -38.18 -19.72
N ALA A 96 3.22 -37.40 -20.53
CA ALA A 96 2.69 -37.85 -21.82
C ALA A 96 3.80 -38.19 -22.81
N SER A 97 4.84 -37.36 -22.89
CA SER A 97 6.00 -37.61 -23.77
C SER A 97 6.78 -38.86 -23.37
N ALA A 98 7.00 -39.09 -22.07
CA ALA A 98 7.67 -40.30 -21.58
C ALA A 98 6.87 -41.59 -21.87
N VAL A 99 5.54 -41.56 -21.71
CA VAL A 99 4.67 -42.72 -22.01
C VAL A 99 4.60 -42.98 -23.51
N ALA A 100 4.51 -41.93 -24.34
CA ALA A 100 4.52 -42.06 -25.79
C ALA A 100 5.84 -42.69 -26.29
N GLY A 101 6.98 -42.24 -25.76
CA GLY A 101 8.29 -42.81 -26.08
C GLY A 101 8.38 -44.30 -25.73
N ARG A 102 7.93 -44.70 -24.53
CA ARG A 102 7.90 -46.11 -24.11
C ARG A 102 6.97 -46.97 -24.98
N LYS A 103 5.82 -46.42 -25.39
CA LYS A 103 4.85 -47.16 -26.22
C LYS A 103 5.35 -47.38 -27.65
N LEU A 104 6.16 -46.48 -28.19
CA LEU A 104 6.82 -46.68 -29.48
C LEU A 104 7.92 -47.75 -29.38
N GLY A 105 8.76 -47.70 -28.33
CA GLY A 105 9.82 -48.69 -28.12
C GLY A 105 9.32 -50.13 -27.93
N ASN A 106 8.19 -50.33 -27.24
CA ASN A 106 7.60 -51.68 -27.10
C ASN A 106 6.98 -52.22 -28.41
N ARG A 107 6.52 -51.34 -29.31
CA ARG A 107 5.93 -51.77 -30.60
C ARG A 107 6.99 -52.25 -31.59
N ASP A 108 8.19 -51.66 -31.52
CA ASP A 108 9.33 -52.10 -32.32
C ASP A 108 9.87 -53.46 -31.82
N ALA A 109 9.80 -53.72 -30.50
CA ALA A 109 10.22 -55.00 -29.89
C ALA A 109 9.25 -56.17 -30.16
N ASP A 110 7.98 -55.90 -30.46
CA ASP A 110 6.97 -56.92 -30.77
C ASP A 110 6.98 -57.33 -32.26
N GLN A 111 7.79 -56.70 -33.12
CA GLN A 111 7.87 -56.97 -34.57
C GLN A 111 9.13 -57.76 -35.01
N GLU A 112 9.96 -58.24 -34.07
CA GLU A 112 11.06 -59.19 -34.31
C GLU A 112 10.67 -60.65 -34.01
#